data_AF-A0A8S4FN79-F1
#
_entry.id   AF-A0A8S4FN79-F1
#
_cell.length_a   1.000
_cell.length_b   1.000
_cell.length_c   1.000
_cell.angle_alpha   90.00
_cell.angle_beta   90.00
_cell.angle_gamma   90.00
#
_symmetry.space_group_name_H-M   'P 1'
#
loop_
_entity.id
_entity.type
_entity.pdbx_description
1 polymer ?
#
loop_
_entity_poly.entity_id
_entity_poly.type
_entity_poly.pdbx_seq_one_letter_code
_entity_poly.pdbx_strand_id
1 'polypeptide(L)'
;MRAPHAPVAKFTLFILSVALVLCQEDEGYIAVMDYQDDAGAIDIVDSDTSCPTDRLLRMRDMCHFDGADVPCIRLRCCDGYVHIAGRCIHKSVDPCSLSLCEQSCEVRGDDVWCTCKPGFRFHADHYRKKIQPYCVDIDECAVDNGGCEQACINDPGGFHCACAKPYRLTVDGRCEPPPPVPMAIVVRSFTDEEYITYSVMRSS
;
A
#
# COMPACT_ATOMS: atom_id res chain seq x y z
N MET A 1 17.23 10.20 12.87
CA MET A 1 17.55 10.29 11.43
C MET A 1 18.53 9.18 11.05
N ARG A 2 18.06 8.14 10.34
CA ARG A 2 18.86 7.32 9.42
C ARG A 2 17.88 6.51 8.58
N ALA A 3 17.80 6.82 7.29
CA ALA A 3 17.24 5.86 6.35
C ALA A 3 18.21 4.67 6.30
N PRO A 4 17.73 3.41 6.28
CA PRO A 4 18.61 2.31 5.91
C PRO A 4 19.18 2.60 4.52
N HIS A 5 20.47 2.31 4.37
CA HIS A 5 21.14 2.41 3.08
C HIS A 5 20.39 1.52 2.07
N ALA A 6 19.88 2.11 1.00
CA ALA A 6 19.57 1.36 -0.20
C ALA A 6 20.87 0.67 -0.66
N PRO A 7 20.89 -0.66 -0.91
CA PRO A 7 22.00 -1.24 -1.62
C PRO A 7 21.95 -0.76 -3.08
N VAL A 8 23.13 -0.37 -3.54
CA VAL A 8 23.47 0.04 -4.89
C VAL A 8 23.30 -1.15 -5.85
N ALA A 9 22.77 -0.87 -7.04
CA ALA A 9 22.55 -1.77 -8.19
C ALA A 9 23.59 -2.90 -8.37
N LYS A 10 23.16 -4.05 -8.95
CA LYS A 10 24.06 -4.93 -9.73
C LYS A 10 23.39 -5.86 -10.75
N PHE A 11 23.73 -5.57 -12.01
CA PHE A 11 24.09 -6.45 -13.13
C PHE A 11 23.23 -7.67 -13.52
N THR A 12 22.67 -7.58 -14.73
CA THR A 12 22.20 -8.69 -15.57
C THR A 12 23.37 -9.50 -16.11
N LEU A 13 23.34 -10.83 -15.94
CA LEU A 13 24.16 -11.76 -16.71
C LEU A 13 23.24 -12.76 -17.40
N PHE A 14 23.19 -12.72 -18.74
CA PHE A 14 22.47 -13.70 -19.55
C PHE A 14 23.24 -15.03 -19.52
N ILE A 15 22.71 -16.02 -18.80
CA ILE A 15 23.05 -17.43 -18.99
C ILE A 15 21.76 -18.23 -19.10
N LEU A 16 21.66 -18.98 -20.20
CA LEU A 16 20.47 -19.73 -20.59
C LEU A 16 19.97 -20.64 -19.46
N SER A 17 18.65 -20.62 -19.27
CA SER A 17 17.82 -21.70 -18.69
C SER A 17 17.77 -21.93 -17.16
N VAL A 18 18.14 -20.97 -16.32
CA VAL A 18 17.70 -20.99 -14.91
C VAL A 18 17.05 -19.66 -14.56
N ALA A 19 15.72 -19.67 -14.40
CA ALA A 19 15.01 -18.57 -13.77
C ALA A 19 15.45 -18.50 -12.31
N LEU A 20 16.45 -17.66 -12.03
CA LEU A 20 16.70 -17.19 -10.67
C LEU A 20 15.47 -16.38 -10.26
N VAL A 21 14.67 -16.95 -9.37
CA VAL A 21 13.68 -16.20 -8.61
C VAL A 21 14.45 -15.13 -7.86
N LEU A 22 14.39 -13.90 -8.37
CA LEU A 22 14.81 -12.72 -7.65
C LEU A 22 13.89 -12.65 -6.42
N CYS A 23 14.46 -12.78 -5.21
CA CYS A 23 13.75 -12.36 -4.01
C CYS A 23 13.38 -10.89 -4.22
N GLN A 24 12.08 -10.65 -4.31
CA GLN A 24 11.46 -9.34 -4.33
C GLN A 24 11.99 -8.56 -3.12
N GLU A 25 12.79 -7.52 -3.37
CA GLU A 25 13.29 -6.64 -2.31
C GLU A 25 12.09 -6.10 -1.56
N ASP A 26 12.12 -6.21 -0.23
CA ASP A 26 10.99 -5.96 0.65
C ASP A 26 10.38 -4.55 0.40
N GLU A 27 9.26 -4.50 -0.31
CA GLU A 27 8.39 -3.33 -0.57
C GLU A 27 7.66 -2.87 0.71
N GLY A 28 8.41 -2.64 1.77
CA GLY A 28 7.87 -2.24 3.06
C GLY A 28 8.72 -1.19 3.75
N TYR A 29 8.18 -0.67 4.84
CA TYR A 29 8.87 0.32 5.67
C TYR A 29 8.71 -0.07 7.14
N ILE A 30 9.74 0.22 7.93
CA ILE A 30 9.64 0.13 9.38
C ILE A 30 8.79 1.29 9.85
N ALA A 31 7.75 1.02 10.64
CA ALA A 31 7.01 2.08 11.32
C ALA A 31 7.96 2.78 12.30
N VAL A 32 8.53 3.92 11.90
CA VAL A 32 9.21 4.83 12.81
C VAL A 32 8.31 6.03 13.05
N MET A 33 7.91 6.24 14.31
CA MET A 33 7.45 7.56 14.71
C MET A 33 8.71 8.41 14.93
N ASP A 34 8.87 9.48 14.15
CA ASP A 34 9.94 10.45 14.38
C ASP A 34 9.90 10.91 15.84
N TYR A 35 10.96 10.60 16.58
CA TYR A 35 11.30 11.32 17.80
C TYR A 35 11.52 12.78 17.39
N GLN A 36 10.55 13.65 17.67
CA GLN A 36 10.78 15.10 17.60
C GLN A 36 11.77 15.45 18.72
N ASP A 37 13.01 15.75 18.32
CA ASP A 37 13.85 16.64 19.12
C ASP A 37 13.15 18.00 19.10
N ASP A 38 12.26 18.21 20.07
CA ASP A 38 12.04 19.55 20.55
C ASP A 38 13.37 19.98 21.19
N ALA A 39 14.20 20.61 20.37
CA ALA A 39 15.35 21.38 20.83
C ALA A 39 14.83 22.49 21.75
N GLY A 40 14.76 22.18 23.04
CA GLY A 40 14.24 23.05 24.07
C GLY A 40 14.36 22.38 25.44
N ALA A 41 15.51 22.59 26.09
CA ALA A 41 15.93 22.10 27.40
C ALA A 41 16.48 20.65 27.45
N ILE A 42 17.81 20.55 27.51
CA ILE A 42 18.46 19.47 28.28
C ILE A 42 18.22 19.82 29.76
N ASP A 43 17.00 19.62 30.23
CA ASP A 43 16.78 19.27 31.62
C ASP A 43 16.58 17.75 31.62
N ILE A 44 17.63 17.05 32.04
CA ILE A 44 17.63 15.60 32.21
C ILE A 44 16.68 15.28 33.37
N VAL A 45 15.38 15.24 33.11
CA VAL A 45 14.42 14.63 34.03
C VAL A 45 14.33 13.16 33.66
N ASP A 46 15.23 12.34 34.22
CA ASP A 46 14.99 10.90 34.27
C ASP A 46 15.60 10.24 35.52
N SER A 47 15.49 10.93 36.66
CA SER A 47 15.75 10.32 37.97
C SER A 47 14.46 9.76 38.61
N ASP A 48 13.28 10.19 38.17
CA ASP A 48 12.00 9.87 38.82
C ASP A 48 11.11 8.89 38.04
N THR A 49 11.48 8.51 36.82
CA THR A 49 10.73 7.53 36.03
C THR A 49 11.22 6.12 36.36
N SER A 50 10.67 5.52 37.41
CA SER A 50 10.99 4.14 37.80
C SER A 50 9.99 3.14 37.23
N CYS A 51 10.45 1.93 36.92
CA CYS A 51 9.56 0.84 36.52
C CYS A 51 8.56 0.47 37.63
N PRO A 52 7.33 0.05 37.28
CA PRO A 52 6.83 -0.20 35.92
C PRO A 52 6.26 1.06 35.22
N THR A 53 6.63 1.28 33.96
CA THR A 53 6.08 2.34 33.10
C THR A 53 6.14 1.92 31.62
N ASP A 54 5.22 2.48 30.81
CA ASP A 54 5.19 2.39 29.35
C ASP A 54 5.96 3.55 28.66
N ARG A 55 6.62 4.40 29.44
CA ARG A 55 7.47 5.48 28.93
C ARG A 55 8.87 4.96 28.56
N LEU A 56 9.47 5.58 27.55
CA LEU A 56 10.85 5.31 27.17
C LEU A 56 11.81 5.94 28.18
N LEU A 57 12.63 5.10 28.81
CA LEU A 57 13.63 5.51 29.80
C LEU A 57 14.93 5.90 29.08
N ARG A 58 15.50 7.03 29.46
CA ARG A 58 16.76 7.61 28.98
C ARG A 58 17.85 7.37 30.03
N MET A 59 18.67 6.34 29.83
CA MET A 59 19.77 6.05 30.74
C MET A 59 21.10 6.58 30.22
N ARG A 60 21.92 7.17 31.11
CA ARG A 60 23.31 7.51 30.79
C ARG A 60 24.13 6.22 30.67
N ASP A 61 24.83 6.05 29.56
CA ASP A 61 25.64 4.87 29.23
C ASP A 61 26.99 5.33 28.65
N MET A 62 27.96 4.41 28.53
CA MET A 62 29.23 4.66 27.82
C MET A 62 29.18 3.94 26.48
N CYS A 63 29.17 4.69 25.39
CA CYS A 63 29.14 4.16 24.04
C CYS A 63 30.54 4.13 23.45
N HIS A 64 30.83 3.10 22.67
CA HIS A 64 32.07 3.02 21.92
C HIS A 64 31.91 3.66 20.54
N PHE A 65 32.66 4.72 20.27
CA PHE A 65 32.63 5.43 18.99
C PHE A 65 34.05 5.78 18.55
N ASP A 66 34.43 5.31 17.37
CA ASP A 66 35.72 5.59 16.74
C ASP A 66 36.95 5.28 17.64
N GLY A 67 36.89 4.15 18.36
CA GLY A 67 37.97 3.70 19.24
C GLY A 67 38.01 4.40 20.62
N ALA A 68 37.10 5.32 20.89
CA ALA A 68 36.98 5.99 22.19
C ALA A 68 35.65 5.69 22.87
N ASP A 69 35.68 5.63 24.20
CA ASP A 69 34.48 5.54 25.01
C ASP A 69 33.96 6.95 25.31
N VAL A 70 32.75 7.24 24.84
CA VAL A 70 32.10 8.54 25.01
C VAL A 70 30.79 8.38 25.80
N PRO A 71 30.48 9.31 26.71
CA PRO A 71 29.19 9.29 27.41
C PRO A 71 28.06 9.49 26.40
N CYS A 72 27.04 8.65 26.46
CA CYS A 72 25.88 8.67 25.59
C CYS A 72 24.59 8.45 26.39
N ILE A 73 23.45 8.62 25.72
CA ILE A 73 22.13 8.27 26.27
C ILE A 73 21.63 7.05 25.52
N ARG A 74 21.26 6.01 26.26
CA ARG A 74 20.64 4.80 25.72
C ARG A 74 19.18 4.74 26.13
N LEU A 75 18.32 4.48 25.14
CA LEU A 75 16.88 4.33 25.34
C LEU A 75 16.56 2.89 25.75
N ARG A 76 15.73 2.71 26.79
CA ARG A 76 15.29 1.40 27.29
C ARG A 76 13.82 1.43 27.69
N CYS A 77 13.16 0.27 27.62
CA CYS A 77 11.83 0.05 28.16
C CYS A 77 11.92 -0.75 29.48
N CYS A 78 10.88 -0.65 30.31
CA CYS A 78 10.76 -1.50 31.50
C CYS A 78 10.63 -2.98 31.13
N ASP A 79 10.93 -3.84 32.11
CA ASP A 79 10.68 -5.27 31.97
C ASP A 79 9.21 -5.53 31.64
N GLY A 80 8.98 -6.43 30.69
CA GLY A 80 7.64 -6.69 30.15
C GLY A 80 7.25 -5.79 28.97
N TYR A 81 8.10 -4.86 28.54
CA TYR A 81 7.87 -4.03 27.36
C TYR A 81 8.93 -4.25 26.27
N VAL A 82 8.58 -3.93 25.03
CA VAL A 82 9.43 -3.94 23.83
C VAL A 82 9.39 -2.56 23.17
N HIS A 83 10.54 -2.11 22.67
CA HIS A 83 10.66 -0.82 22.01
C HIS A 83 10.30 -0.95 20.53
N ILE A 84 9.14 -0.40 20.15
CA ILE A 84 8.62 -0.47 18.78
C ILE A 84 8.16 0.93 18.37
N ALA A 85 8.61 1.40 17.21
CA ALA A 85 8.19 2.67 16.63
C ALA A 85 8.35 3.89 17.58
N GLY A 86 9.35 3.91 18.46
CA GLY A 86 9.59 5.01 19.42
C GLY A 86 8.76 4.94 20.70
N ARG A 87 8.07 3.81 20.96
CA ARG A 87 7.22 3.60 22.15
C ARG A 87 7.57 2.28 22.84
N CYS A 88 7.31 2.19 24.14
CA CYS A 88 7.37 0.93 24.86
C CYS A 88 5.99 0.26 24.83
N ILE A 89 5.88 -0.84 24.10
CA ILE A 89 4.65 -1.63 24.00
C ILE A 89 4.78 -2.83 24.95
N HIS A 90 3.77 -3.09 25.78
CA HIS A 90 3.79 -4.25 26.66
C HIS A 90 3.80 -5.54 25.82
N LYS A 91 4.62 -6.52 26.19
CA LYS A 91 4.84 -7.79 25.46
C LYS A 91 3.56 -8.62 25.25
N SER A 92 2.50 -8.35 26.03
CA SER A 92 1.19 -9.00 25.86
C SER A 92 0.29 -8.34 24.83
N VAL A 93 0.67 -7.17 24.30
CA VAL A 93 -0.12 -6.42 23.32
C VAL A 93 0.42 -6.73 21.94
N ASP A 94 -0.47 -7.10 21.02
CA ASP A 94 -0.14 -7.25 19.62
C ASP A 94 0.21 -5.87 19.01
N PRO A 95 1.43 -5.64 18.51
CA PRO A 95 1.82 -4.37 17.92
C PRO A 95 0.98 -3.97 16.70
N CYS A 96 0.49 -4.95 15.92
CA CYS A 96 -0.31 -4.67 14.73
C CYS A 96 -1.73 -4.20 15.04
N SER A 97 -2.21 -4.45 16.25
CA SER A 97 -3.49 -3.91 16.74
C SER A 97 -3.43 -2.41 17.08
N LEU A 98 -2.24 -1.79 17.05
CA LEU A 98 -2.04 -0.38 17.42
C LEU A 98 -2.15 0.61 16.24
N SER A 99 -2.60 0.17 15.06
CA SER A 99 -2.78 1.03 13.88
C SER A 99 -1.52 1.82 13.49
N LEU A 100 -0.35 1.21 13.64
CA LEU A 100 0.96 1.80 13.28
C LEU A 100 1.20 1.84 11.77
N CYS A 101 0.56 0.94 11.02
CA CYS A 101 0.66 0.83 9.58
C CYS A 101 -0.63 1.32 8.90
N GLU A 102 -0.51 1.86 7.69
CA GLU A 102 -1.66 2.37 6.94
C GLU A 102 -2.54 1.25 6.36
N GLN A 103 -1.93 0.20 5.79
CA GLN A 103 -2.66 -0.85 5.08
C GLN A 103 -2.41 -2.25 5.64
N SER A 104 -1.16 -2.71 5.67
CA SER A 104 -0.78 -4.05 6.12
C SER A 104 0.32 -3.98 7.17
N CYS A 105 0.26 -4.88 8.15
CA CYS A 105 1.20 -4.95 9.27
C CYS A 105 1.66 -6.39 9.48
N GLU A 106 2.96 -6.56 9.66
CA GLU A 106 3.61 -7.82 10.00
C GLU A 106 4.64 -7.58 11.12
N VAL A 107 4.75 -8.49 12.08
CA VAL A 107 5.79 -8.44 13.11
C VAL A 107 6.96 -9.34 12.68
N ARG A 108 8.15 -8.76 12.52
CA ARG A 108 9.39 -9.47 12.17
C ARG A 108 10.40 -9.33 13.31
N GLY A 109 10.45 -10.33 14.20
CA GLY A 109 11.25 -10.25 15.42
C GLY A 109 10.70 -9.17 16.36
N ASP A 110 11.52 -8.17 16.68
CA ASP A 110 11.11 -7.02 17.50
C ASP A 110 10.65 -5.81 16.66
N ASP A 111 10.61 -5.95 15.32
CA ASP A 111 10.23 -4.87 14.42
C ASP A 111 8.79 -5.02 13.90
N VAL A 112 8.12 -3.87 13.74
CA VAL A 112 6.85 -3.78 13.01
C VAL A 112 7.14 -3.37 11.58
N TRP A 113 6.85 -4.29 10.67
CA TRP A 113 7.02 -4.15 9.25
C TRP A 113 5.69 -3.78 8.59
N CYS A 114 5.62 -2.60 7.98
CA CYS A 114 4.44 -2.14 7.26
C CYS A 114 4.61 -2.39 5.76
N THR A 115 3.56 -2.87 5.11
CA THR A 115 3.50 -3.06 3.66
C THR A 115 2.21 -2.49 3.09
N CYS A 116 2.20 -2.29 1.77
CA CYS A 116 0.99 -1.93 1.05
C CYS A 116 0.23 -3.19 0.60
N LYS A 117 -1.09 -3.06 0.45
CA LYS A 117 -1.94 -4.10 -0.15
C LYS A 117 -1.59 -4.26 -1.64
N PRO A 118 -1.92 -5.40 -2.27
CA PRO A 118 -1.79 -5.55 -3.71
C PRO A 118 -2.49 -4.42 -4.48
N GLY A 119 -1.88 -3.96 -5.57
CA GLY A 119 -2.33 -2.79 -6.35
C GLY A 119 -1.90 -1.43 -5.78
N PHE A 120 -1.15 -1.42 -4.67
CA PHE A 120 -0.60 -0.20 -4.09
C PHE A 120 0.93 -0.31 -3.97
N ARG A 121 1.60 0.84 -4.07
CA ARG A 121 3.05 0.96 -3.87
C ARG A 121 3.37 1.93 -2.74
N PHE A 122 4.46 1.67 -2.03
CA PHE A 122 4.92 2.58 -0.97
C PHE A 122 5.50 3.87 -1.56
N HIS A 123 5.06 5.02 -1.05
CA HIS A 123 5.49 6.34 -1.47
C HIS A 123 6.39 7.00 -0.40
N ALA A 124 7.70 6.75 -0.50
CA ALA A 124 8.67 7.17 0.50
C ALA A 124 8.68 8.70 0.77
N ASP A 125 8.46 9.53 -0.25
CA ASP A 125 8.40 10.99 -0.06
C ASP A 125 7.14 11.44 0.68
N HIS A 126 6.04 10.72 0.54
CA HIS A 126 4.81 10.99 1.29
C HIS A 126 5.04 10.66 2.75
N TYR A 127 5.66 9.51 3.02
CA TYR A 127 6.07 9.10 4.36
C TYR A 127 7.00 10.12 5.03
N ARG A 128 8.09 10.53 4.34
CA ARG A 128 9.04 11.53 4.86
C ARG A 128 8.41 12.90 5.12
N LYS A 129 7.45 13.32 4.29
CA LYS A 129 6.76 14.60 4.42
C LYS A 129 5.51 14.53 5.33
N LYS A 130 5.19 13.36 5.89
CA LYS A 130 3.97 13.10 6.68
C LYS A 130 2.69 13.46 5.92
N ILE A 131 2.65 13.15 4.61
CA ILE A 131 1.50 13.34 3.73
C ILE A 131 0.86 11.97 3.49
N GLN A 132 -0.43 11.81 3.80
CA GLN A 132 -1.17 10.60 3.45
C GLN A 132 -1.83 10.74 2.07
N PRO A 133 -2.00 9.64 1.32
CA PRO A 133 -1.65 8.25 1.68
C PRO A 133 -0.17 7.92 1.46
N TYR A 134 0.42 7.07 2.32
CA TYR A 134 1.76 6.51 2.16
C TYR A 134 1.78 5.31 1.20
N CYS A 135 0.66 4.59 1.10
CA CYS A 135 0.46 3.57 0.08
C CYS A 135 -0.38 4.18 -1.04
N VAL A 136 0.27 4.54 -2.14
CA VAL A 136 -0.40 5.13 -3.30
C VAL A 136 -0.83 4.03 -4.25
N ASP A 137 -2.00 4.21 -4.82
CA ASP A 137 -2.54 3.35 -5.86
C ASP A 137 -1.58 3.29 -7.06
N ILE A 138 -1.43 2.10 -7.64
CA ILE A 138 -0.68 1.90 -8.88
C ILE A 138 -1.67 2.10 -10.01
N ASP A 139 -1.43 3.11 -10.84
CA ASP A 139 -2.26 3.32 -12.03
C ASP A 139 -1.80 2.37 -13.14
N GLU A 140 -2.39 1.17 -13.22
CA GLU A 140 -2.05 0.22 -14.28
C GLU A 140 -2.53 0.69 -15.67
N CYS A 141 -3.54 1.56 -15.73
CA CYS A 141 -4.01 2.15 -16.99
C CYS A 141 -3.00 3.10 -17.62
N ALA A 142 -2.12 3.72 -16.82
CA ALA A 142 -1.07 4.60 -17.30
C ALA A 142 -0.04 3.87 -18.19
N VAL A 143 0.02 2.54 -18.14
CA VAL A 143 0.93 1.72 -18.94
C VAL A 143 0.12 0.88 -19.92
N ASP A 144 0.32 1.11 -21.21
CA ASP A 144 -0.31 0.34 -22.30
C ASP A 144 -1.84 0.16 -22.14
N ASN A 145 -2.53 1.17 -21.60
CA ASN A 145 -3.97 1.13 -21.33
C ASN A 145 -4.39 -0.08 -20.47
N GLY A 146 -3.52 -0.56 -19.57
CA GLY A 146 -3.76 -1.78 -18.77
C GLY A 146 -3.92 -3.05 -19.63
N GLY A 147 -3.56 -3.02 -20.91
CA GLY A 147 -3.86 -4.09 -21.87
C GLY A 147 -5.33 -4.15 -22.32
N CYS A 148 -6.13 -3.12 -22.03
CA CYS A 148 -7.54 -3.06 -22.43
C CYS A 148 -7.69 -2.74 -23.93
N GLU A 149 -8.65 -3.41 -24.59
CA GLU A 149 -8.94 -3.20 -26.01
C GLU A 149 -9.44 -1.78 -26.31
N GLN A 150 -10.31 -1.24 -25.44
CA GLN A 150 -10.93 0.07 -25.62
C GLN A 150 -10.59 1.01 -24.47
N ALA A 151 -11.38 1.03 -23.40
CA ALA A 151 -11.15 1.91 -22.27
C ALA A 151 -10.58 1.13 -21.08
N CYS A 152 -9.57 1.69 -20.43
CA CYS A 152 -9.10 1.26 -19.11
C CYS A 152 -9.63 2.22 -18.05
N ILE A 153 -10.11 1.67 -16.95
CA ILE A 153 -10.60 2.42 -15.79
C ILE A 153 -9.77 1.98 -14.59
N ASN A 154 -8.99 2.92 -14.05
CA ASN A 154 -8.19 2.70 -12.87
C ASN A 154 -9.07 2.77 -11.62
N ASP A 155 -9.01 1.74 -10.77
CA ASP A 155 -9.71 1.65 -9.51
C ASP A 155 -8.71 1.56 -8.35
N PRO A 156 -9.08 1.92 -7.11
CA PRO A 156 -8.18 1.71 -5.98
C PRO A 156 -7.86 0.22 -5.78
N GLY A 157 -6.59 -0.16 -5.96
CA GLY A 157 -6.06 -1.51 -5.84
C GLY A 157 -6.09 -2.35 -7.12
N GLY A 158 -6.36 -1.75 -8.28
CA GLY A 158 -6.28 -2.41 -9.58
C GLY A 158 -7.01 -1.65 -10.69
N PHE A 159 -7.46 -2.36 -11.73
CA PHE A 159 -8.16 -1.71 -12.83
C PHE A 159 -9.14 -2.67 -13.50
N HIS A 160 -10.03 -2.12 -14.32
CA HIS A 160 -10.86 -2.92 -15.22
C HIS A 160 -11.01 -2.28 -16.59
N CYS A 161 -11.25 -3.14 -17.58
CA CYS A 161 -11.55 -2.72 -18.94
C CYS A 161 -13.03 -2.40 -19.13
N ALA A 162 -13.32 -1.44 -19.98
CA ALA A 162 -14.67 -1.09 -20.39
C ALA A 162 -14.76 -0.91 -21.91
N CYS A 163 -15.93 -1.22 -22.45
CA CYS A 163 -16.24 -1.05 -23.87
C CYS A 163 -17.16 0.14 -24.09
N ALA A 164 -16.92 0.89 -25.16
CA ALA A 164 -17.81 1.93 -25.62
C ALA A 164 -19.15 1.32 -26.06
N LYS A 165 -20.27 1.96 -25.69
CA LYS A 165 -21.59 1.50 -26.11
C LYS A 165 -21.71 1.56 -27.65
N PRO A 166 -22.33 0.56 -28.30
CA PRO A 166 -23.12 -0.53 -27.71
C PRO A 166 -22.36 -1.84 -27.44
N TYR A 167 -21.03 -1.84 -27.52
CA TYR A 167 -20.21 -3.04 -27.34
C TYR A 167 -20.27 -3.56 -25.90
N ARG A 168 -20.04 -4.87 -25.74
CA ARG A 168 -20.01 -5.56 -24.46
C ARG A 168 -18.65 -6.22 -24.25
N LEU A 169 -18.15 -6.13 -23.01
CA LEU A 169 -16.93 -6.81 -22.61
C LEU A 169 -17.20 -8.31 -22.47
N THR A 170 -16.38 -9.12 -23.13
CA THR A 170 -16.42 -10.59 -23.05
C THR A 170 -15.54 -11.10 -21.91
N VAL A 171 -15.66 -12.39 -21.60
CA VAL A 171 -14.80 -13.07 -20.60
C VAL A 171 -13.32 -13.07 -20.99
N ASP A 172 -13.01 -12.96 -22.29
CA ASP A 172 -11.66 -12.87 -22.83
C ASP A 172 -11.09 -11.44 -22.79
N GLY A 173 -11.83 -10.48 -22.20
CA GLY A 173 -11.43 -9.07 -22.10
C GLY A 173 -11.56 -8.28 -23.40
N ARG A 174 -12.32 -8.78 -24.38
CA ARG A 174 -12.53 -8.13 -25.68
C ARG A 174 -13.89 -7.43 -25.78
N CYS A 175 -14.01 -6.49 -26.70
CA CYS A 175 -15.22 -5.74 -26.94
C CYS A 175 -15.95 -6.26 -28.16
N GLU A 176 -17.09 -6.93 -27.94
CA GLU A 176 -17.93 -7.47 -29.01
C GLU A 176 -19.16 -6.60 -29.24
N PRO A 177 -19.59 -6.42 -30.51
CA PRO A 177 -20.84 -5.74 -30.79
C PRO A 177 -22.01 -6.52 -30.15
N PRO A 178 -23.10 -5.82 -29.79
CA PRO A 178 -24.27 -6.51 -29.27
C PRO A 178 -24.77 -7.51 -30.33
N PRO A 179 -25.36 -8.65 -29.90
CA PRO A 179 -25.96 -9.57 -30.86
C PRO A 179 -26.96 -8.79 -31.71
N PRO A 180 -27.04 -9.08 -33.02
CA PRO A 180 -28.01 -8.43 -33.88
C PRO A 180 -29.38 -8.70 -33.25
N VAL A 181 -30.04 -7.63 -32.81
CA VAL A 181 -31.45 -7.73 -32.47
C VAL A 181 -32.10 -8.29 -33.72
N PRO A 182 -32.82 -9.44 -33.65
CA PRO A 182 -33.68 -9.78 -34.76
C PRO A 182 -34.54 -8.55 -34.95
N MET A 183 -34.49 -7.95 -36.14
CA MET A 183 -35.42 -6.91 -36.50
C MET A 183 -36.78 -7.56 -36.27
N ALA A 184 -37.41 -7.30 -35.11
CA ALA A 184 -38.80 -7.60 -34.95
C ALA A 184 -39.42 -6.88 -36.14
N ILE A 185 -40.02 -7.64 -37.05
CA ILE A 185 -40.68 -7.06 -38.20
C ILE A 185 -41.72 -6.12 -37.58
N VAL A 186 -41.41 -4.83 -37.57
CA VAL A 186 -42.34 -3.80 -37.14
C VAL A 186 -43.32 -3.71 -38.30
N VAL A 187 -44.37 -4.53 -38.24
CA VAL A 187 -45.46 -4.42 -39.20
C VAL A 187 -46.15 -3.10 -38.90
N ARG A 188 -46.08 -2.17 -39.85
CA ARG A 188 -46.92 -0.96 -39.82
C ARG A 188 -48.36 -1.39 -40.11
N SER A 189 -49.17 -1.58 -39.07
CA SER A 189 -50.62 -1.66 -39.24
C SER A 189 -51.20 -0.25 -39.17
N PHE A 190 -51.67 0.25 -40.31
CA PHE A 190 -52.54 1.43 -40.36
C PHE A 190 -53.93 1.02 -39.90
N THR A 191 -54.33 1.46 -38.72
CA THR A 191 -55.76 1.56 -38.38
C THR A 191 -56.15 3.01 -38.61
N ASP A 192 -57.20 3.24 -39.41
CA ASP A 192 -57.73 4.57 -39.68
C ASP A 192 -57.95 5.33 -38.36
N GLU A 193 -57.49 6.59 -38.33
CA GLU A 193 -57.50 7.56 -37.22
C GLU A 193 -56.35 7.45 -36.19
N GLU A 194 -55.23 8.08 -36.55
CA GLU A 194 -54.33 8.91 -35.70
C GLU A 194 -53.57 8.33 -34.49
N TYR A 195 -53.29 7.03 -34.39
CA TYR A 195 -52.23 6.54 -33.49
C TYR A 195 -51.40 5.40 -34.10
N ILE A 196 -50.08 5.61 -34.22
CA ILE A 196 -49.14 4.55 -34.66
C ILE A 196 -48.95 3.58 -33.50
N THR A 197 -49.36 2.32 -33.67
CA THR A 197 -49.07 1.23 -32.72
C THR A 197 -47.95 0.34 -33.25
N TYR A 198 -46.98 0.02 -32.40
CA TYR A 198 -45.85 -0.87 -32.73
C TYR A 198 -46.12 -2.24 -32.11
N SER A 199 -46.26 -3.30 -32.93
CA SER A 199 -46.45 -4.67 -32.45
C SER A 199 -45.19 -5.50 -32.68
N VAL A 200 -44.72 -6.22 -31.65
CA VAL A 200 -43.58 -7.14 -31.75
C VAL A 200 -44.11 -8.53 -32.13
N MET A 201 -43.92 -8.97 -33.38
CA MET A 201 -44.14 -10.38 -33.73
C MET A 201 -42.95 -11.22 -33.25
N ARG A 202 -43.19 -12.16 -32.34
CA ARG A 202 -42.24 -13.23 -32.03
C ARG A 202 -42.27 -14.22 -33.19
N SER A 203 -41.12 -14.48 -33.83
CA SER A 203 -41.00 -15.57 -34.80
C SER A 203 -41.21 -16.89 -34.07
N SER A 204 -42.25 -17.62 -34.45
CA SER A 204 -42.52 -19.01 -34.07
C SER A 204 -41.49 -19.97 -34.66
#